data_AF-A0A651GAP1-F1
#
_entry.id   AF-A0A651GAP1-F1
#
_cell.length_a   1.000
_cell.length_b   1.000
_cell.length_c   1.000
_cell.angle_alpha   90.00
_cell.angle_beta   90.00
_cell.angle_gamma   90.00
#
_symmetry.space_group_name_H-M   'P 1'
#
loop_
_entity.id
_entity.type
_entity.pdbx_description
1 polymer ?
#
loop_
_entity_poly.entity_id
_entity_poly.type
_entity_poly.pdbx_seq_one_letter_code
_entity_poly.pdbx_strand_id
1 'polypeptide(L)'
;METLFIVIAALFIIAGIAGAFIPVVPGTPLSYIGILILHFIKGGLFSWLFLLSWGVVVAITVTLDSFLPAEGARRAGGSRLGIYGALTGAVVGLIFFAPAGIIFGPIVGAFVGEFVAGKKSGSALRAAMGTFVGYLLATGLKAGVAMILAFYFFSNITA
;
A
#
# COMPACT_ATOMS: atom_id res chain seq x y z
N MET A 1 -17.23 -0.98 -27.26
CA MET A 1 -16.61 0.09 -26.45
C MET A 1 -16.74 -0.20 -24.96
N GLU A 2 -17.92 -0.58 -24.47
CA GLU A 2 -18.17 -0.94 -23.07
C GLU A 2 -17.21 -2.01 -22.50
N THR A 3 -17.03 -3.11 -23.22
CA THR A 3 -16.14 -4.22 -22.83
C THR A 3 -14.68 -3.79 -22.66
N LEU A 4 -14.19 -2.83 -23.47
CA LEU A 4 -12.83 -2.33 -23.36
C LEU A 4 -12.60 -1.62 -22.03
N PHE A 5 -13.55 -0.76 -21.63
CA PHE A 5 -13.45 -0.05 -20.37
C PHE A 5 -13.61 -0.97 -19.16
N ILE A 6 -14.42 -2.03 -19.27
CA ILE A 6 -14.52 -3.06 -18.25
C ILE A 6 -13.18 -3.80 -18.06
N VAL A 7 -12.49 -4.15 -19.16
CA VAL A 7 -11.15 -4.74 -19.10
C VAL A 7 -10.16 -3.79 -18.45
N ILE A 8 -10.17 -2.51 -18.82
CA ILE A 8 -9.32 -1.49 -18.20
C ILE A 8 -9.60 -1.40 -16.70
N ALA A 9 -10.87 -1.37 -16.29
CA ALA A 9 -11.25 -1.31 -14.89
C ALA A 9 -10.78 -2.56 -14.10
N ALA A 10 -10.89 -3.74 -14.71
CA ALA A 10 -10.39 -4.98 -14.13
C ALA A 10 -8.85 -4.94 -13.98
N LEU A 11 -8.12 -4.38 -14.95
CA LEU A 11 -6.68 -4.18 -14.84
C LEU A 11 -6.33 -3.23 -13.68
N PHE A 12 -7.10 -2.15 -13.47
CA PHE A 12 -6.93 -1.27 -12.30
C PHE A 12 -7.17 -1.99 -10.97
N ILE A 13 -8.17 -2.88 -10.90
CA ILE A 13 -8.43 -3.69 -9.71
C ILE A 13 -7.27 -4.65 -9.43
N ILE A 14 -6.82 -5.39 -10.45
CA ILE A 14 -5.70 -6.34 -10.33
C ILE A 14 -4.42 -5.59 -9.95
N ALA A 15 -4.14 -4.47 -10.62
CA ALA A 15 -3.00 -3.61 -10.30
C ALA A 15 -3.11 -3.01 -8.89
N GLY A 16 -4.31 -2.71 -8.41
CA GLY A 16 -4.54 -2.23 -7.04
C GLY A 16 -4.30 -3.31 -5.97
N ILE A 17 -4.69 -4.56 -6.23
CA ILE A 17 -4.35 -5.70 -5.36
C ILE A 17 -2.84 -5.91 -5.35
N ALA A 18 -2.19 -5.97 -6.52
CA ALA A 18 -0.74 -6.13 -6.60
C ALA A 18 -0.01 -4.94 -5.94
N GLY A 19 -0.47 -3.73 -6.23
CA GLY A 19 0.02 -2.47 -5.67
C GLY A 19 -0.19 -2.36 -4.16
N ALA A 20 -1.16 -3.09 -3.58
CA ALA A 20 -1.32 -3.14 -2.14
C ALA A 20 -0.15 -3.87 -1.46
N PHE A 21 0.54 -4.78 -2.14
CA PHE A 21 1.75 -5.44 -1.59
C PHE A 21 3.04 -4.72 -1.97
N ILE A 22 3.01 -3.94 -3.05
CA ILE A 22 4.18 -3.20 -3.52
C ILE A 22 4.33 -1.92 -2.69
N PRO A 23 5.48 -1.71 -2.04
CA PRO A 23 5.76 -0.47 -1.32
C PRO A 23 5.79 0.71 -2.30
N VAL A 24 5.35 1.89 -1.86
CA VAL A 24 5.24 3.14 -2.66
C VAL A 24 4.06 3.18 -3.63
N VAL A 25 3.55 2.04 -4.10
CA VAL A 25 2.40 2.03 -5.03
C VAL A 25 1.09 2.23 -4.24
N PRO A 26 0.27 3.23 -4.60
CA PRO A 26 -1.02 3.44 -3.97
C PRO A 26 -2.04 2.39 -4.47
N GLY A 27 -2.01 1.19 -3.87
CA GLY A 27 -2.87 0.07 -4.26
C GLY A 27 -4.38 0.35 -4.09
N THR A 28 -4.79 0.94 -2.96
CA THR A 28 -6.21 1.24 -2.69
C THR A 28 -6.80 2.30 -3.64
N PRO A 29 -6.10 3.41 -3.98
CA PRO A 29 -6.55 4.30 -5.06
C PRO A 29 -6.70 3.62 -6.41
N LEU A 30 -5.78 2.74 -6.80
CA LEU A 30 -5.87 2.01 -8.07
C LEU A 30 -7.14 1.14 -8.12
N SER A 31 -7.41 0.36 -7.06
CA SER A 31 -8.64 -0.42 -6.96
C SER A 31 -9.91 0.46 -7.01
N TYR A 32 -9.87 1.62 -6.35
CA TYR A 32 -10.99 2.54 -6.33
C TYR A 32 -11.26 3.20 -7.69
N ILE A 33 -10.22 3.51 -8.47
CA ILE A 33 -10.36 3.97 -9.86
C ILE A 33 -11.08 2.91 -10.71
N GLY A 34 -10.77 1.62 -10.51
CA GLY A 34 -11.48 0.53 -11.17
C GLY A 34 -12.98 0.52 -10.87
N ILE A 35 -13.37 0.76 -9.61
CA ILE A 35 -14.78 0.90 -9.20
C ILE A 35 -15.45 2.12 -9.85
N LEU A 36 -14.78 3.27 -9.87
CA LEU A 36 -15.31 4.48 -10.50
C LEU A 36 -15.54 4.28 -12.00
N ILE A 37 -14.58 3.67 -12.69
CA ILE A 37 -14.72 3.35 -14.11
C ILE A 37 -15.93 2.44 -14.32
N LEU A 38 -16.11 1.37 -13.53
CA LEU A 38 -17.26 0.48 -13.62
C LEU A 38 -18.60 1.22 -13.37
N HIS A 39 -18.63 2.10 -12.37
CA HIS A 39 -19.80 2.91 -12.02
C HIS A 39 -20.29 3.75 -13.21
N PHE A 40 -19.38 4.45 -13.88
CA PHE A 40 -19.72 5.34 -14.99
C PHE A 40 -20.12 4.57 -16.25
N ILE A 41 -19.50 3.42 -16.53
CA ILE A 41 -19.84 2.60 -17.70
C ILE A 41 -21.26 2.04 -17.59
N LYS A 42 -21.63 1.54 -16.40
CA LYS A 42 -22.95 0.94 -16.16
C LYS A 42 -24.05 1.97 -15.82
N GLY A 43 -23.78 3.27 -15.99
CA GLY A 43 -24.79 4.31 -15.82
C GLY A 43 -25.24 4.54 -14.39
N GLY A 44 -24.34 4.41 -13.40
CA GLY A 44 -24.66 4.72 -12.01
C GLY A 44 -24.84 3.50 -11.09
N LEU A 45 -24.04 2.44 -11.28
CA LEU A 45 -24.18 1.15 -10.59
C LEU A 45 -24.16 1.19 -9.06
N PHE A 46 -23.42 2.15 -8.50
CA PHE A 46 -23.21 2.30 -7.06
C PHE A 46 -23.84 3.59 -6.56
N SER A 47 -24.33 3.62 -5.32
CA SER A 47 -24.85 4.87 -4.75
C SER A 47 -23.73 5.89 -4.51
N TRP A 48 -24.07 7.19 -4.57
CA TRP A 48 -23.12 8.25 -4.22
C TRP A 48 -22.58 8.12 -2.80
N LEU A 49 -23.39 7.62 -1.87
CA LEU A 49 -22.96 7.34 -0.49
C LEU A 49 -21.89 6.23 -0.44
N PHE A 50 -22.03 5.19 -1.26
CA PHE A 50 -21.01 4.13 -1.38
C PHE A 50 -19.69 4.69 -1.91
N LEU A 51 -19.73 5.48 -2.99
CA LEU A 51 -18.53 6.10 -3.54
C LEU A 51 -17.86 7.03 -2.53
N LEU A 52 -18.62 7.90 -1.88
CA LEU A 52 -18.07 8.88 -0.95
C LEU A 52 -17.49 8.20 0.31
N SER A 53 -18.16 7.19 0.86
CA SER A 53 -17.64 6.42 2.00
C SER A 53 -16.36 5.67 1.66
N TRP A 54 -16.30 4.96 0.52
CA TRP A 54 -15.09 4.28 0.09
C TRP A 54 -13.97 5.24 -0.29
N GLY A 55 -14.29 6.40 -0.88
CA GLY A 55 -13.31 7.46 -1.13
C GLY A 55 -12.64 7.95 0.16
N VAL A 56 -13.40 8.10 1.25
CA VAL A 56 -12.85 8.43 2.57
C VAL A 56 -11.99 7.29 3.12
N VAL A 57 -12.44 6.04 3.02
CA VAL A 57 -11.64 4.87 3.44
C VAL A 57 -10.32 4.81 2.68
N VAL A 58 -10.34 5.01 1.36
CA VAL A 58 -9.15 5.04 0.51
C VAL A 58 -8.20 6.16 0.97
N ALA A 59 -8.71 7.37 1.18
CA ALA A 59 -7.89 8.49 1.68
C ALA A 59 -7.25 8.18 3.05
N ILE A 60 -7.99 7.55 3.96
CA ILE A 60 -7.48 7.10 5.26
C ILE A 60 -6.38 6.06 5.07
N THR A 61 -6.59 5.04 4.22
CA THR A 61 -5.57 4.01 3.98
C THR A 61 -4.28 4.55 3.40
N VAL A 62 -4.35 5.48 2.44
CA VAL A 62 -3.17 6.15 1.87
C VAL A 62 -2.40 6.93 2.94
N THR A 63 -3.12 7.64 3.81
CA THR A 63 -2.51 8.38 4.92
C THR A 63 -1.83 7.42 5.92
N LEU A 64 -2.52 6.33 6.27
CA LEU A 64 -2.01 5.32 7.19
C LEU A 64 -0.81 4.54 6.61
N ASP A 65 -0.73 4.36 5.29
CA ASP A 65 0.38 3.65 4.63
C ASP A 65 1.74 4.34 4.88
N SER A 66 1.75 5.67 4.93
CA SER A 66 2.95 6.45 5.26
C SER A 66 3.10 6.71 6.76
N PHE A 67 1.98 6.83 7.47
CA PHE A 67 1.97 7.18 8.89
C PHE A 67 2.36 6.00 9.80
N LEU A 68 1.84 4.79 9.57
CA LEU A 68 2.09 3.63 10.43
C LEU A 68 3.57 3.20 10.44
N PRO A 69 4.29 3.11 9.31
CA PRO A 69 5.73 2.83 9.33
C PRO A 69 6.52 3.92 10.03
N ALA A 70 6.17 5.20 9.81
CA ALA A 70 6.84 6.33 10.44
C ALA A 70 6.64 6.36 11.96
N GLU A 71 5.43 6.10 12.43
CA GLU A 71 5.10 6.02 13.85
C GLU A 71 5.71 4.78 14.49
N GLY A 72 5.68 3.63 13.81
CA GLY A 72 6.37 2.40 14.23
C GLY A 72 7.86 2.61 14.39
N ALA A 73 8.50 3.32 13.45
CA ALA A 73 9.90 3.73 13.55
C ALA A 73 10.12 4.62 14.78
N ARG A 74 9.34 5.71 14.92
CA ARG A 74 9.49 6.68 16.03
C ARG A 74 9.35 6.02 17.41
N ARG A 75 8.34 5.18 17.59
CA ARG A 75 8.11 4.45 18.87
C ARG A 75 9.24 3.49 19.20
N ALA A 76 9.84 2.88 18.17
CA ALA A 76 11.01 2.03 18.33
C ALA A 76 12.35 2.81 18.42
N GLY A 77 12.27 4.14 18.53
CA GLY A 77 13.41 5.03 18.67
C GLY A 77 14.15 5.25 17.35
N GLY A 78 13.48 5.19 16.20
CA GLY A 78 13.99 5.43 14.85
C GLY A 78 14.10 6.91 14.48
N SER A 79 14.93 7.22 13.50
CA SER A 79 15.18 8.56 12.95
C SER A 79 14.55 8.72 11.56
N ARG A 80 14.63 9.93 11.00
CA ARG A 80 14.20 10.16 9.61
C ARG A 80 15.04 9.35 8.60
N LEU A 81 16.33 9.14 8.89
CA LEU A 81 17.23 8.39 8.01
C LEU A 81 16.86 6.90 7.93
N GLY A 82 16.34 6.30 8.99
CA GLY A 82 15.80 4.94 8.93
C GLY A 82 14.52 4.84 8.12
N ILE A 83 13.66 5.87 8.14
CA ILE A 83 12.45 5.90 7.30
C ILE A 83 12.84 5.99 5.81
N TYR A 84 13.74 6.91 5.44
CA TYR A 84 14.25 7.00 4.07
C TYR A 84 15.04 5.75 3.67
N GLY A 85 15.81 5.17 4.60
CA GLY A 85 16.47 3.90 4.43
C GLY A 85 15.48 2.78 4.12
N ALA A 86 14.36 2.70 4.85
CA ALA A 86 13.31 1.72 4.60
C ALA A 86 12.70 1.89 3.21
N LEU A 87 12.40 3.13 2.80
CA LEU A 87 11.83 3.42 1.47
C LEU A 87 12.79 3.04 0.35
N THR A 88 14.05 3.46 0.44
CA THR A 88 15.08 3.12 -0.55
C THR A 88 15.34 1.62 -0.60
N GLY A 89 15.44 0.97 0.57
CA GLY A 89 15.57 -0.48 0.67
C GLY A 89 14.36 -1.23 0.11
N ALA A 90 13.16 -0.69 0.24
CA ALA A 90 11.95 -1.24 -0.36
C ALA A 90 12.02 -1.21 -1.90
N VAL A 91 12.44 -0.08 -2.48
CA VAL A 91 12.57 0.10 -3.94
C VAL A 91 13.70 -0.78 -4.49
N VAL A 92 14.87 -0.76 -3.87
CA VAL A 92 16.02 -1.59 -4.29
C VAL A 92 15.70 -3.07 -4.11
N GLY A 93 15.10 -3.45 -2.98
CA GLY A 93 14.68 -4.82 -2.71
C GLY A 93 13.65 -5.33 -3.73
N LEU A 94 12.70 -4.49 -4.13
CA LEU A 94 11.73 -4.80 -5.18
C LEU A 94 12.41 -5.07 -6.54
N ILE A 95 13.36 -4.23 -6.95
CA ILE A 95 13.98 -4.33 -8.29
C ILE A 95 14.91 -5.55 -8.39
N PHE A 96 15.73 -5.78 -7.36
CA PHE A 96 16.80 -6.79 -7.44
C PHE A 96 16.43 -8.15 -6.84
N PHE A 97 15.45 -8.21 -5.93
CA PHE A 97 15.17 -9.40 -5.13
C PHE A 97 13.67 -9.69 -4.94
N ALA A 98 12.78 -9.22 -5.82
CA ALA A 98 11.36 -9.58 -5.73
C ALA A 98 11.15 -11.11 -5.81
N PRO A 99 10.24 -11.70 -5.00
CA PRO A 99 9.33 -11.07 -4.03
C PRO A 99 9.93 -10.87 -2.62
N ALA A 100 11.01 -11.59 -2.27
CA ALA A 100 11.59 -11.55 -0.93
C ALA A 100 12.07 -10.14 -0.52
N GLY A 101 12.61 -9.38 -1.47
CA GLY A 101 13.09 -8.02 -1.26
C GLY A 101 11.99 -7.00 -0.94
N ILE A 102 10.72 -7.28 -1.18
CA ILE A 102 9.60 -6.43 -0.72
C ILE A 102 9.49 -6.45 0.81
N ILE A 103 9.78 -7.61 1.42
CA ILE A 103 9.67 -7.81 2.87
C ILE A 103 11.00 -7.45 3.54
N PHE A 104 12.11 -7.97 3.01
CA PHE A 104 13.43 -7.79 3.63
C PHE A 104 14.09 -6.44 3.27
N GLY A 105 13.80 -5.89 2.10
CA GLY A 105 14.36 -4.62 1.63
C GLY A 105 14.12 -3.46 2.61
N PRO A 106 12.86 -3.20 3.04
CA PRO A 106 12.58 -2.16 4.02
C PRO A 106 13.30 -2.36 5.36
N ILE A 107 13.43 -3.61 5.84
CA ILE A 107 14.12 -3.91 7.10
C ILE A 107 15.61 -3.58 6.99
N VAL A 108 16.27 -4.10 5.95
CA VAL A 108 17.71 -3.91 5.74
C VAL A 108 18.00 -2.43 5.47
N GLY A 109 17.19 -1.79 4.64
CA GLY A 109 17.30 -0.36 4.34
C GLY A 109 17.12 0.50 5.60
N ALA A 110 16.12 0.20 6.44
CA ALA A 110 15.91 0.91 7.70
C ALA A 110 17.10 0.74 8.65
N PHE A 111 17.62 -0.49 8.76
CA PHE A 111 18.78 -0.79 9.60
C PHE A 111 20.01 -0.01 9.16
N VAL A 112 20.33 -0.03 7.86
CA VAL A 112 21.46 0.72 7.30
C VAL A 112 21.25 2.23 7.48
N GLY A 113 20.05 2.74 7.22
CA GLY A 113 19.72 4.16 7.42
C GLY A 113 19.89 4.62 8.87
N GLU A 114 19.48 3.80 9.84
CA GLU A 114 19.68 4.09 11.26
C GLU A 114 21.14 3.95 11.70
N PHE A 115 21.88 3.02 11.11
CA PHE A 115 23.31 2.88 11.37
C PHE A 115 24.09 4.11 10.88
N VAL A 116 23.78 4.59 9.67
CA VAL A 116 24.34 5.84 9.11
C VAL A 116 23.92 7.06 9.94
N ALA A 117 22.74 7.02 10.58
CA ALA A 117 22.31 8.04 11.53
C ALA A 117 23.10 8.05 12.86
N GLY A 118 24.12 7.19 13.01
CA GLY A 118 24.98 7.10 14.19
C GLY A 118 24.40 6.23 15.31
N LYS A 119 23.37 5.42 15.04
CA LYS A 119 22.82 4.53 16.06
C LYS A 119 23.60 3.22 16.17
N LYS A 120 23.75 2.76 17.41
CA LYS A 120 24.31 1.43 17.70
C LYS A 120 23.43 0.35 17.06
N SER A 121 24.05 -0.75 16.61
CA SER A 121 23.38 -1.83 15.88
C SER A 121 22.11 -2.36 16.58
N GLY A 122 22.13 -2.50 17.92
CA GLY A 122 20.95 -2.93 18.67
C GLY A 122 19.77 -1.95 18.60
N SER A 123 20.04 -0.64 18.62
CA SER A 123 19.01 0.39 18.46
C SER A 123 18.52 0.51 17.02
N ALA A 124 19.43 0.37 16.05
CA ALA A 124 19.09 0.37 14.62
C ALA A 124 18.17 -0.81 14.27
N LEU A 125 18.44 -2.00 14.81
CA LEU A 125 17.61 -3.18 14.60
C LEU A 125 16.23 -3.02 15.24
N ARG A 126 16.15 -2.49 16.46
CA ARG A 126 14.87 -2.21 17.13
C ARG A 126 14.02 -1.23 16.31
N ALA A 127 14.63 -0.14 15.82
CA ALA A 127 13.97 0.85 14.97
C ALA A 127 13.50 0.25 13.61
N ALA A 128 14.34 -0.57 12.98
CA ALA A 128 13.99 -1.29 11.75
C ALA A 128 12.80 -2.24 11.95
N MET A 129 12.76 -2.98 13.06
CA MET A 129 11.63 -3.83 13.43
C MET A 129 10.35 -3.03 13.68
N GLY A 130 10.43 -1.88 14.36
CA GLY A 130 9.27 -1.00 14.54
C GLY A 130 8.71 -0.49 13.21
N THR A 131 9.58 -0.09 12.29
CA THR A 131 9.20 0.33 10.93
C THR A 131 8.54 -0.82 10.16
N PHE A 132 9.11 -2.02 10.26
CA PHE A 132 8.58 -3.21 9.60
C PHE A 132 7.21 -3.62 10.09
N VAL A 133 6.98 -3.61 11.41
CA VAL A 133 5.65 -3.87 11.99
C VAL A 133 4.64 -2.83 11.51
N GLY A 134 5.03 -1.54 11.49
CA GLY A 134 4.19 -0.48 10.93
C GLY A 134 3.86 -0.70 9.45
N TYR A 135 4.84 -1.15 8.66
CA TYR A 135 4.66 -1.51 7.26
C TYR A 135 3.73 -2.71 7.06
N LEU A 136 3.85 -3.76 7.86
CA LEU A 136 2.96 -4.93 7.79
C LEU A 136 1.52 -4.55 8.15
N LEU A 137 1.32 -3.73 9.18
CA LEU A 137 0.00 -3.25 9.57
C LEU A 137 -0.64 -2.39 8.47
N ALA A 138 0.13 -1.44 7.90
CA ALA A 138 -0.29 -0.66 6.75
C ALA A 138 -0.67 -1.56 5.56
N THR A 139 0.21 -2.51 5.24
CA THR A 139 0.04 -3.46 4.13
C THR A 139 -1.19 -4.34 4.30
N GLY A 140 -1.41 -4.88 5.49
CA GLY A 140 -2.61 -5.65 5.79
C GLY A 140 -3.89 -4.83 5.61
N LEU A 141 -3.90 -3.58 6.07
CA LEU A 141 -5.06 -2.69 5.93
C LEU A 141 -5.35 -2.35 4.46
N LYS A 142 -4.34 -1.95 3.69
CA LYS A 142 -4.52 -1.63 2.26
C LYS A 142 -4.90 -2.87 1.44
N ALA A 143 -4.30 -4.02 1.73
CA ALA A 143 -4.65 -5.28 1.06
C ALA A 143 -6.09 -5.68 1.35
N GLY A 144 -6.54 -5.57 2.61
CA GLY A 144 -7.94 -5.84 2.98
C GLY A 144 -8.92 -4.94 2.23
N VAL A 145 -8.66 -3.63 2.19
CA VAL A 145 -9.49 -2.68 1.44
C VAL A 145 -9.48 -2.97 -0.06
N ALA A 146 -8.31 -3.22 -0.66
CA ALA A 146 -8.21 -3.55 -2.08
C ALA A 146 -8.98 -4.84 -2.43
N MET A 147 -8.94 -5.85 -1.57
CA MET A 147 -9.70 -7.10 -1.75
C MET A 147 -11.21 -6.88 -1.65
N ILE A 148 -11.67 -6.04 -0.72
CA ILE A 148 -13.10 -5.71 -0.60
C ILE A 148 -13.58 -4.96 -1.85
N LEU A 149 -12.82 -3.96 -2.33
CA LEU A 149 -13.14 -3.24 -3.56
C LEU A 149 -13.14 -4.19 -4.78
N ALA A 150 -12.19 -5.12 -4.85
CA ALA A 150 -12.18 -6.14 -5.89
C ALA A 150 -13.44 -7.03 -5.84
N PHE A 151 -13.86 -7.46 -4.64
CA PHE A 151 -15.09 -8.22 -4.46
C PHE A 151 -16.32 -7.45 -4.96
N TYR A 152 -16.45 -6.16 -4.63
CA TYR A 152 -17.53 -5.32 -5.16
C TYR A 152 -17.48 -5.19 -6.67
N PHE A 153 -16.29 -5.06 -7.25
CA PHE A 153 -16.12 -5.01 -8.71
C PHE A 153 -16.59 -6.30 -9.38
N PHE A 154 -16.10 -7.46 -8.95
CA PHE A 154 -16.42 -8.74 -9.58
C PHE A 154 -17.85 -9.21 -9.32
N SER A 155 -18.47 -8.83 -8.20
CA SER A 155 -19.88 -9.14 -7.94
C SER A 155 -20.84 -8.32 -8.80
N ASN A 156 -20.46 -7.09 -9.17
CA ASN A 156 -21.32 -6.19 -9.93
C ASN A 156 -20.98 -6.11 -11.42
N ILE A 157 -19.91 -6.78 -11.88
CA ILE A 157 -19.57 -6.85 -13.30
C ILE A 157 -20.57 -7.69 -14.11
N THR A 158 -21.16 -8.73 -13.50
CA THR A 158 -22.13 -9.64 -14.14
C THR A 158 -23.59 -9.29 -13.87
N ALA A 159 -23.87 -8.40 -12.91
CA ALA A 159 -25.21 -7.90 -12.60
C ALA A 159 -25.63 -6.77 -13.55
#